data_AF-A0A7J9CPE7-F1
#
_entry.id   AF-A0A7J9CPE7-F1
#
_cell.length_a   1.000
_cell.length_b   1.000
_cell.length_c   1.000
_cell.angle_alpha   90.00
_cell.angle_beta   90.00
_cell.angle_gamma   90.00
#
_symmetry.space_group_name_H-M   'P 1'
#
loop_
_entity.id
_entity.type
_entity.pdbx_description
1 polymer ?
#
loop_
_entity_poly.entity_id
_entity_poly.type
_entity_poly.pdbx_seq_one_letter_code
_entity_poly.pdbx_strand_id
1 'polypeptide(L)'
;MDGFEQNEGIILMAATNLPDILDPALTRPGRFDRHIVVPNPDVRGRQEILELYLQDKPMSDDIDVKAIARGTPGFNGADLANLVNIAAIKAAVEGADKLTAAQLEYAKDRILMGTERKTMFLTEESKKLTAYHESGHAIVAFNTEGAHPIHKATIMPRGSALGMVTQLPSSDETSTSKKQLLARLDVCMGGRVAEELIFGQDHITTGASSDLHTATELAQYMVSNCGMSDTIGPVHIKERPSSEMQSRIDAEVVKLLREAYDRVKALLKK
;
A
#
# COMPACT_ATOMS: atom_id res chain seq x y z
N MET A 1 37.99 -14.20 -13.57
CA MET A 1 36.83 -14.35 -14.48
C MET A 1 37.35 -14.43 -15.90
N ASP A 2 38.09 -13.44 -16.38
CA ASP A 2 39.03 -13.62 -17.51
C ASP A 2 40.47 -13.66 -16.98
N GLY A 3 41.12 -14.80 -17.10
CA GLY A 3 42.56 -14.98 -16.91
C GLY A 3 43.12 -15.79 -18.07
N PHE A 4 44.45 -15.86 -18.20
CA PHE A 4 45.12 -16.62 -19.27
C PHE A 4 44.90 -18.14 -19.18
N GLU A 5 44.49 -18.65 -18.01
CA GLU A 5 44.08 -20.04 -17.81
C GLU A 5 42.55 -20.13 -17.68
N GLN A 6 41.92 -20.93 -18.54
CA GLN A 6 40.51 -21.28 -18.40
C GLN A 6 40.37 -22.34 -17.31
N ASN A 7 39.91 -21.93 -16.13
CA ASN A 7 39.47 -22.86 -15.10
C ASN A 7 38.09 -23.41 -15.48
N GLU A 8 38.06 -24.57 -16.13
CA GLU A 8 36.82 -25.27 -16.48
C GLU A 8 36.08 -25.75 -15.22
N GLY A 9 34.75 -25.64 -15.22
CA GLY A 9 33.88 -26.18 -14.16
C GLY A 9 33.55 -25.23 -13.00
N ILE A 10 34.02 -23.98 -13.01
CA ILE A 10 33.67 -22.98 -11.99
C ILE A 10 32.51 -22.11 -12.49
N ILE A 11 31.39 -22.11 -11.76
CA ILE A 11 30.27 -21.18 -11.98
C ILE A 11 30.32 -20.10 -10.91
N LEU A 12 30.34 -18.84 -11.32
CA LEU A 12 30.27 -17.70 -10.40
C LEU A 12 28.87 -17.07 -10.44
N MET A 13 28.28 -16.88 -9.27
CA MET A 13 27.01 -16.18 -9.09
C MET A 13 27.19 -15.02 -8.13
N ALA A 14 26.53 -13.89 -8.41
CA ALA A 14 26.50 -12.71 -7.56
C ALA A 14 25.10 -12.10 -7.58
N ALA A 15 24.75 -11.35 -6.53
CA ALA A 15 23.49 -10.62 -6.42
C ALA A 15 23.77 -9.15 -6.13
N THR A 16 23.00 -8.25 -6.74
CA THR A 16 23.03 -6.81 -6.47
C THR A 16 21.62 -6.24 -6.60
N ASN A 17 21.30 -5.25 -5.77
CA ASN A 17 20.08 -4.44 -5.90
C ASN A 17 20.32 -3.19 -6.76
N LEU A 18 21.57 -2.96 -7.19
CA LEU A 18 22.02 -1.75 -7.88
C LEU A 18 22.80 -2.13 -9.14
N PRO A 19 22.15 -2.72 -10.15
CA PRO A 19 22.82 -3.19 -11.37
C PRO A 19 23.45 -2.02 -12.15
N ASP A 20 22.82 -0.85 -12.15
CA ASP A 20 23.25 0.31 -12.94
C ASP A 20 24.55 0.97 -12.45
N ILE A 21 24.96 0.68 -11.22
CA ILE A 21 26.18 1.24 -10.61
C ILE A 21 27.36 0.26 -10.73
N LEU A 22 27.12 -0.95 -11.22
CA LEU A 22 28.21 -1.91 -11.45
C LEU A 22 29.15 -1.36 -12.53
N ASP A 23 30.45 -1.58 -12.33
CA ASP A 23 31.45 -1.28 -13.35
C ASP A 23 31.08 -2.04 -14.64
N PRO A 24 30.90 -1.37 -15.79
CA PRO A 24 30.62 -2.02 -17.06
C PRO A 24 31.64 -3.08 -17.44
N ALA A 25 32.85 -3.05 -16.88
CA ALA A 25 33.85 -4.10 -17.06
C ALA A 25 33.41 -5.44 -16.46
N LEU A 26 32.63 -5.46 -15.37
CA LEU A 26 32.17 -6.69 -14.72
C LEU A 26 31.03 -7.39 -15.47
N THR A 27 30.20 -6.63 -16.19
CA THR A 27 29.02 -7.13 -16.92
C THR A 27 29.30 -7.40 -18.41
N ARG A 28 30.57 -7.35 -18.82
CA ARG A 28 30.98 -7.71 -20.19
C ARG A 28 30.90 -9.22 -20.42
N PRO A 29 30.67 -9.65 -21.68
CA PRO A 29 30.76 -11.06 -22.07
C PRO A 29 32.06 -11.71 -21.57
N GLY A 30 31.97 -12.92 -21.00
CA GLY A 30 33.09 -13.64 -20.37
C GLY A 30 33.20 -13.45 -18.85
N ARG A 31 32.35 -12.61 -18.25
CA ARG A 31 32.31 -12.33 -16.79
C ARG A 31 30.90 -12.56 -16.25
N PHE A 32 30.20 -11.52 -15.80
CA PHE A 32 28.76 -11.59 -15.55
C PHE A 32 28.01 -11.30 -16.83
N ASP A 33 27.98 -12.27 -17.74
CA ASP A 33 27.34 -12.15 -19.05
C ASP A 33 25.83 -12.47 -19.02
N ARG A 34 25.39 -13.28 -18.05
CA ARG A 34 23.98 -13.58 -17.80
C ARG A 34 23.43 -12.80 -16.63
N HIS A 35 22.40 -12.00 -16.90
CA HIS A 35 21.62 -11.31 -15.89
C HIS A 35 20.27 -12.01 -15.71
N ILE A 36 19.99 -12.42 -14.49
CA ILE A 36 18.69 -12.99 -14.09
C ILE A 36 18.05 -11.99 -13.14
N VAL A 37 16.97 -11.36 -13.60
CA VAL A 37 16.18 -10.46 -12.76
C VAL A 37 15.24 -11.30 -11.90
N VAL A 38 15.32 -11.14 -10.59
CA VAL A 38 14.40 -11.74 -9.63
C VAL A 38 13.47 -10.64 -9.12
N PRO A 39 12.27 -10.46 -9.70
CA PRO A 39 11.34 -9.44 -9.25
C PRO A 39 10.67 -9.82 -7.93
N ASN A 40 9.97 -8.87 -7.31
CA ASN A 40 9.08 -9.17 -6.21
C ASN A 40 7.98 -10.16 -6.65
N PRO A 41 7.54 -11.07 -5.76
CA PRO A 41 6.52 -12.05 -6.08
C PRO A 41 5.13 -11.42 -6.32
N ASP A 42 4.39 -11.97 -7.28
CA ASP A 42 2.95 -11.71 -7.47
C ASP A 42 2.11 -12.38 -6.36
N VAL A 43 0.79 -12.22 -6.32
CA VAL A 43 -0.08 -12.84 -5.30
C VAL A 43 0.11 -14.35 -5.24
N ARG A 44 0.29 -15.01 -6.38
CA ARG A 44 0.49 -16.46 -6.42
C ARG A 44 1.84 -16.85 -5.81
N GLY A 45 2.91 -16.16 -6.19
CA GLY A 45 4.23 -16.35 -5.60
C GLY A 45 4.23 -16.02 -4.10
N ARG A 46 3.53 -14.98 -3.66
CA ARG A 46 3.37 -14.66 -2.23
C ARG A 46 2.61 -15.77 -1.50
N GLN A 47 1.57 -16.32 -2.11
CA GLN A 47 0.83 -17.46 -1.56
C GLN A 47 1.75 -18.69 -1.42
N GLU A 48 2.49 -19.06 -2.47
CA GLU A 48 3.42 -20.20 -2.45
C GLU A 48 4.53 -20.03 -1.40
N ILE A 49 5.08 -18.81 -1.26
CA ILE A 49 6.07 -18.48 -0.24
C ILE A 49 5.47 -18.59 1.17
N LEU A 50 4.24 -18.09 1.38
CA LEU A 50 3.55 -18.22 2.66
C LEU A 50 3.29 -19.69 2.99
N GLU A 51 2.80 -20.48 2.03
CA GLU A 51 2.58 -21.93 2.18
C GLU A 51 3.87 -22.65 2.57
N LEU A 52 5.00 -22.34 1.92
CA LEU A 52 6.31 -22.88 2.27
C LEU A 52 6.69 -22.59 3.72
N TYR A 53 6.55 -21.33 4.19
CA TYR A 53 6.89 -20.97 5.56
C TYR A 53 5.91 -21.48 6.61
N LEU A 54 4.69 -21.82 6.20
CA LEU A 54 3.62 -22.35 7.04
C LEU A 54 3.62 -23.87 7.13
N GLN A 55 4.22 -24.58 6.15
CA GLN A 55 4.18 -26.03 6.01
C GLN A 55 4.59 -26.79 7.29
N ASP A 56 5.63 -26.32 7.99
CA ASP A 56 6.15 -26.97 9.19
C ASP A 56 5.54 -26.45 10.51
N LYS A 57 4.44 -25.68 10.44
CA LYS A 57 3.80 -25.08 11.62
C LYS A 57 2.43 -25.69 11.88
N PRO A 58 2.06 -25.93 13.15
CA PRO A 58 0.71 -26.35 13.49
C PRO A 58 -0.27 -25.23 13.12
N MET A 59 -1.11 -25.45 12.11
CA MET A 59 -2.08 -24.48 11.62
C MET A 59 -3.50 -24.89 12.00
N SER A 60 -4.34 -23.88 12.20
CA SER A 60 -5.79 -24.00 12.35
C SER A 60 -6.48 -23.86 10.98
N ASP A 61 -7.67 -24.46 10.86
CA ASP A 61 -8.42 -24.55 9.60
C ASP A 61 -9.03 -23.20 9.15
N ASP A 62 -8.94 -22.17 10.00
CA ASP A 62 -9.45 -20.81 9.74
C ASP A 62 -8.50 -19.96 8.88
N ILE A 63 -7.29 -20.45 8.58
CA ILE A 63 -6.29 -19.69 7.81
C ILE A 63 -6.61 -19.73 6.30
N ASP A 64 -6.99 -18.57 5.75
CA ASP A 64 -7.01 -18.33 4.31
C ASP A 64 -5.69 -17.67 3.87
N VAL A 65 -4.71 -18.50 3.45
CA VAL A 65 -3.40 -18.02 2.96
C VAL A 65 -3.53 -17.09 1.76
N LYS A 66 -4.54 -17.32 0.91
CA LYS A 66 -4.80 -16.49 -0.27
C LYS A 66 -5.33 -15.11 0.12
N ALA A 67 -6.10 -14.99 1.21
CA ALA A 67 -6.48 -13.69 1.76
C ALA A 67 -5.25 -12.93 2.29
N ILE A 68 -4.35 -13.60 3.01
CA ILE A 68 -3.11 -12.97 3.52
C ILE A 68 -2.22 -12.51 2.36
N ALA A 69 -2.03 -13.33 1.31
CA ALA A 69 -1.24 -12.98 0.14
C ALA A 69 -1.79 -11.75 -0.63
N ARG A 70 -3.13 -11.62 -0.70
CA ARG A 70 -3.79 -10.42 -1.26
C ARG A 70 -3.58 -9.18 -0.40
N GLY A 71 -3.43 -9.35 0.92
CA GLY A 71 -3.20 -8.27 1.88
C GLY A 71 -1.75 -7.88 2.11
N THR A 72 -0.81 -8.47 1.37
CA THR A 72 0.63 -8.17 1.46
C THR A 72 1.21 -7.66 0.13
N PRO A 73 0.56 -6.71 -0.57
CA PRO A 73 1.11 -6.19 -1.82
C PRO A 73 2.49 -5.56 -1.60
N GLY A 74 3.44 -5.87 -2.48
CA GLY A 74 4.82 -5.36 -2.41
C GLY A 74 5.75 -6.12 -1.45
N PHE A 75 5.25 -7.09 -0.68
CA PHE A 75 6.09 -7.88 0.21
C PHE A 75 7.03 -8.78 -0.61
N ASN A 76 8.30 -8.80 -0.22
CA ASN A 76 9.27 -9.76 -0.73
C ASN A 76 9.26 -11.04 0.11
N GLY A 77 10.06 -12.04 -0.27
CA GLY A 77 10.11 -13.33 0.44
C GLY A 77 10.55 -13.21 1.91
N ALA A 78 11.45 -12.28 2.23
CA ALA A 78 11.89 -12.04 3.61
C ALA A 78 10.79 -11.38 4.45
N ASP A 79 10.00 -10.48 3.88
CA ASP A 79 8.86 -9.85 4.57
C ASP A 79 7.80 -10.89 4.94
N LEU A 80 7.50 -11.82 4.02
CA LEU A 80 6.56 -12.92 4.27
C LEU A 80 7.08 -13.91 5.30
N ALA A 81 8.38 -14.25 5.25
CA ALA A 81 9.02 -15.07 6.28
C ALA A 81 8.89 -14.42 7.66
N ASN A 82 9.14 -13.11 7.73
CA ASN A 82 9.04 -12.35 8.96
C ASN A 82 7.60 -12.25 9.47
N LEU A 83 6.61 -12.11 8.57
CA LEU A 83 5.18 -12.14 8.92
C LEU A 83 4.82 -13.44 9.64
N VAL A 84 5.19 -14.58 9.06
CA VAL A 84 4.92 -15.89 9.66
C VAL A 84 5.65 -16.05 11.00
N ASN A 85 6.89 -15.56 11.12
CA ASN A 85 7.64 -15.59 12.37
C ASN A 85 6.99 -14.75 13.48
N ILE A 86 6.57 -13.51 13.18
CA ILE A 86 5.86 -12.65 14.13
C ILE A 86 4.54 -13.29 14.57
N ALA A 87 3.82 -13.93 13.66
CA ALA A 87 2.58 -14.63 13.95
C ALA A 87 2.81 -15.83 14.89
N ALA A 88 3.86 -16.62 14.65
CA ALA A 88 4.22 -17.75 15.50
C ALA A 88 4.66 -17.30 16.91
N ILE A 89 5.44 -16.22 17.03
CA ILE A 89 5.80 -15.63 18.33
C ILE A 89 4.54 -15.17 19.07
N LYS A 90 3.60 -14.55 18.35
CA LYS A 90 2.32 -14.12 18.93
C LYS A 90 1.51 -15.31 19.46
N ALA A 91 1.43 -16.39 18.71
CA ALA A 91 0.77 -17.63 19.13
C ALA A 91 1.41 -18.22 20.39
N ALA A 92 2.74 -18.28 20.44
CA ALA A 92 3.47 -18.79 21.61
C ALA A 92 3.24 -17.92 22.86
N VAL A 93 3.21 -16.60 22.72
CA VAL A 93 2.92 -15.67 23.82
C VAL A 93 1.48 -15.82 24.34
N GLU A 94 0.54 -16.16 23.47
CA GLU A 94 -0.87 -16.42 23.83
C GLU A 94 -1.11 -17.84 24.36
N GLY A 95 -0.10 -18.71 24.33
CA GLY A 95 -0.24 -20.12 24.71
C GLY A 95 -1.12 -20.91 23.73
N ALA A 96 -1.20 -20.48 22.47
CA ALA A 96 -1.97 -21.18 21.45
C ALA A 96 -1.17 -22.37 20.87
N ASP A 97 -1.80 -23.55 20.81
CA ASP A 97 -1.18 -24.76 20.26
C ASP A 97 -1.07 -24.74 18.73
N LYS A 98 -1.91 -23.94 18.06
CA LYS A 98 -1.98 -23.78 16.61
C LYS A 98 -1.96 -22.32 16.23
N LEU A 99 -1.33 -22.02 15.10
CA LEU A 99 -1.40 -20.74 14.43
C LEU A 99 -2.80 -20.54 13.86
N THR A 100 -3.38 -19.38 14.11
CA THR A 100 -4.74 -18.98 13.67
C THR A 100 -4.67 -17.80 12.70
N ALA A 101 -5.77 -17.55 11.99
CA ALA A 101 -5.87 -16.41 11.08
C ALA A 101 -5.67 -15.08 11.81
N ALA A 102 -6.13 -14.98 13.06
CA ALA A 102 -5.99 -13.78 13.89
C ALA A 102 -4.52 -13.40 14.16
N GLN A 103 -3.63 -14.39 14.31
CA GLN A 103 -2.21 -14.15 14.59
C GLN A 103 -1.46 -13.73 13.32
N LEU A 104 -1.80 -14.31 12.17
CA LEU A 104 -1.29 -13.87 10.87
C LEU A 104 -1.75 -12.45 10.55
N GLU A 105 -3.02 -12.13 10.81
CA GLU A 105 -3.57 -10.79 10.64
C GLU A 105 -2.88 -9.78 11.57
N TYR A 106 -2.64 -10.15 12.83
CA TYR A 106 -1.88 -9.33 13.78
C TYR A 106 -0.45 -9.05 13.27
N ALA A 107 0.23 -10.05 12.73
CA ALA A 107 1.58 -9.90 12.20
C ALA A 107 1.61 -8.99 10.97
N LYS A 108 0.65 -9.16 10.05
CA LYS A 108 0.46 -8.31 8.88
C LYS A 108 0.28 -6.84 9.30
N ASP A 109 -0.68 -6.57 10.19
CA ASP A 109 -0.93 -5.22 10.71
C ASP A 109 0.31 -4.63 11.36
N ARG A 110 1.06 -5.44 12.12
CA ARG A 110 2.27 -4.98 12.81
C ARG A 110 3.38 -4.60 11.85
N ILE A 111 3.55 -5.31 10.74
CA ILE A 111 4.56 -4.99 9.72
C ILE A 111 4.14 -3.72 8.96
N LEU A 112 2.88 -3.64 8.55
CA LEU A 112 2.37 -2.51 7.76
C LEU A 112 2.27 -1.21 8.56
N MET A 113 1.83 -1.29 9.82
CA MET A 113 1.40 -0.12 10.60
C MET A 113 2.22 0.09 11.87
N GLY A 114 3.08 -0.85 12.23
CA GLY A 114 3.77 -0.86 13.52
C GLY A 114 2.94 -1.45 14.66
N THR A 115 3.47 -1.34 15.87
CA THR A 115 2.89 -1.99 17.06
C THR A 115 1.64 -1.27 17.57
N GLU A 116 0.69 -2.08 18.06
CA GLU A 116 -0.53 -1.58 18.70
C GLU A 116 -0.22 -0.85 20.02
N ARG A 117 -0.80 0.34 20.19
CA ARG A 117 -0.54 1.20 21.36
C ARG A 117 -1.67 1.11 22.39
N LYS A 118 -1.79 -0.06 23.04
CA LYS A 118 -2.86 -0.35 24.03
C LYS A 118 -2.89 0.59 25.23
N THR A 119 -1.76 1.18 25.59
CA THR A 119 -1.61 2.08 26.75
C THR A 119 -1.84 3.55 26.43
N MET A 120 -2.12 3.89 25.16
CA MET A 120 -2.34 5.28 24.78
C MET A 120 -3.69 5.75 25.32
N PHE A 121 -3.65 6.70 26.24
CA PHE A 121 -4.87 7.36 26.72
C PHE A 121 -5.45 8.22 25.60
N LEU A 122 -6.63 7.85 25.13
CA LEU A 122 -7.41 8.60 24.15
C LEU A 122 -8.65 9.15 24.86
N THR A 123 -8.85 10.46 24.78
CA THR A 123 -10.08 11.10 25.26
C THR A 123 -11.27 10.60 24.44
N GLU A 124 -12.47 10.59 25.02
CA GLU A 124 -13.67 10.17 24.29
C GLU A 124 -13.95 11.07 23.07
N GLU A 125 -13.61 12.35 23.16
CA GLU A 125 -13.67 13.28 22.03
C GLU A 125 -12.73 12.87 20.90
N SER A 126 -11.47 12.53 21.21
CA SER A 126 -10.51 12.08 20.22
C SER A 126 -10.91 10.74 19.59
N LYS A 127 -11.41 9.79 20.39
CA LYS A 127 -11.95 8.52 19.85
C LYS A 127 -13.14 8.76 18.93
N LYS A 128 -14.06 9.66 19.31
CA LYS A 128 -15.21 10.03 18.49
C LYS A 128 -14.74 10.64 17.17
N LEU A 129 -13.77 11.54 17.22
CA LEU A 129 -13.20 12.17 16.02
C LEU A 129 -12.61 11.13 15.08
N THR A 130 -11.73 10.26 15.59
CA THR A 130 -11.17 9.15 14.80
C THR A 130 -12.26 8.23 14.25
N ALA A 131 -13.29 7.91 15.05
CA ALA A 131 -14.39 7.06 14.58
C ALA A 131 -15.14 7.67 13.40
N TYR A 132 -15.45 8.97 13.43
CA TYR A 132 -16.07 9.65 12.29
C TYR A 132 -15.13 9.74 11.09
N HIS A 133 -13.85 9.97 11.32
CA HIS A 133 -12.83 10.00 10.27
C HIS A 133 -12.75 8.66 9.54
N GLU A 134 -12.54 7.56 10.26
CA GLU A 134 -12.47 6.21 9.66
C GLU A 134 -13.81 5.79 9.05
N SER A 135 -14.93 6.18 9.66
CA SER A 135 -16.26 5.94 9.08
C SER A 135 -16.43 6.66 7.74
N GLY A 136 -15.86 7.85 7.60
CA GLY A 136 -15.82 8.60 6.34
C GLY A 136 -15.15 7.79 5.23
N HIS A 137 -13.93 7.28 5.47
CA HIS A 137 -13.23 6.41 4.53
C HIS A 137 -14.06 5.16 4.18
N ALA A 138 -14.62 4.49 5.19
CA ALA A 138 -15.39 3.26 5.00
C ALA A 138 -16.66 3.49 4.19
N ILE A 139 -17.46 4.51 4.52
CA ILE A 139 -18.73 4.78 3.83
C ILE A 139 -18.47 5.17 2.37
N VAL A 140 -17.45 5.99 2.12
CA VAL A 140 -17.06 6.39 0.76
C VAL A 140 -16.57 5.18 -0.04
N ALA A 141 -15.68 4.36 0.53
CA ALA A 141 -15.18 3.15 -0.12
C ALA A 141 -16.31 2.18 -0.45
N PHE A 142 -17.29 2.01 0.43
CA PHE A 142 -18.41 1.10 0.21
C PHE A 142 -19.37 1.58 -0.89
N ASN A 143 -19.60 2.89 -1.00
CA ASN A 143 -20.60 3.47 -1.91
C ASN A 143 -20.02 3.98 -3.23
N THR A 144 -18.70 3.90 -3.44
CA THR A 144 -18.04 4.41 -4.65
C THR A 144 -17.69 3.27 -5.59
N GLU A 145 -18.30 3.24 -6.78
CA GLU A 145 -18.01 2.22 -7.77
C GLU A 145 -16.55 2.30 -8.25
N GLY A 146 -15.84 1.17 -8.21
CA GLY A 146 -14.41 1.10 -8.56
C GLY A 146 -13.46 1.25 -7.37
N ALA A 147 -13.98 1.51 -6.17
CA ALA A 147 -13.19 1.37 -4.95
C ALA A 147 -12.94 -0.12 -4.65
N HIS A 148 -11.81 -0.40 -4.00
CA HIS A 148 -11.51 -1.73 -3.51
C HIS A 148 -12.42 -2.09 -2.33
N PRO A 149 -12.85 -3.36 -2.20
CA PRO A 149 -13.68 -3.78 -1.09
C PRO A 149 -12.95 -3.60 0.25
N ILE A 150 -13.72 -3.18 1.25
CA ILE A 150 -13.22 -3.00 2.61
C ILE A 150 -12.92 -4.36 3.20
N HIS A 151 -11.71 -4.51 3.72
CA HIS A 151 -11.30 -5.70 4.45
C HIS A 151 -11.40 -5.49 5.96
N LYS A 152 -11.03 -4.30 6.44
CA LYS A 152 -10.99 -3.99 7.86
C LYS A 152 -11.17 -2.50 8.10
N ALA A 153 -11.89 -2.15 9.17
CA ALA A 153 -11.98 -0.78 9.67
C ALA A 153 -11.78 -0.80 11.20
N THR A 154 -10.88 0.03 11.72
CA THR A 154 -10.56 0.06 13.16
C THR A 154 -10.19 1.46 13.63
N ILE A 155 -10.53 1.77 14.88
CA ILE A 155 -10.15 3.01 15.57
C ILE A 155 -9.04 2.76 16.61
N MET A 156 -8.40 1.60 16.54
CA MET A 156 -7.35 1.21 17.46
C MET A 156 -6.01 1.79 16.98
N PRO A 157 -5.29 2.54 17.84
CA PRO A 157 -4.04 3.19 17.44
C PRO A 157 -2.92 2.18 17.21
N ARG A 158 -2.22 2.33 16.08
CA ARG A 158 -1.05 1.51 15.70
C ARG A 158 0.04 2.41 15.10
N GLY A 159 1.26 2.27 15.61
CA GLY A 159 2.37 3.12 15.18
C GLY A 159 2.04 4.61 15.26
N SER A 160 2.06 5.29 14.11
CA SER A 160 1.68 6.70 13.94
C SER A 160 0.21 6.94 13.62
N ALA A 161 -0.56 5.90 13.27
CA ALA A 161 -1.97 5.99 12.92
C ALA A 161 -2.89 5.84 14.14
N LEU A 162 -3.98 6.63 14.18
CA LEU A 162 -4.99 6.58 15.26
C LEU A 162 -6.17 5.65 14.93
N GLY A 163 -6.38 5.36 13.65
CA GLY A 163 -7.37 4.45 13.09
C GLY A 163 -6.94 4.06 11.66
N MET A 164 -7.67 3.15 11.03
CA MET A 164 -7.48 2.81 9.63
C MET A 164 -8.67 2.09 9.02
N VAL A 165 -8.92 2.37 7.74
CA VAL A 165 -9.70 1.51 6.83
C VAL A 165 -8.77 0.86 5.81
N THR A 166 -8.66 -0.46 5.86
CA THR A 166 -7.89 -1.26 4.90
C THR A 166 -8.79 -1.78 3.80
N GLN A 167 -8.40 -1.55 2.54
CA GLN A 167 -9.07 -2.10 1.37
C GLN A 167 -8.18 -3.17 0.74
N LEU A 168 -8.78 -4.25 0.23
CA LEU A 168 -8.05 -5.31 -0.46
C LEU A 168 -8.51 -5.47 -1.90
N PRO A 169 -7.59 -5.48 -2.88
CA PRO A 169 -7.96 -5.77 -4.25
C PRO A 169 -8.47 -7.21 -4.38
N SER A 170 -9.44 -7.41 -5.27
CA SER A 170 -10.00 -8.75 -5.54
C SER A 170 -9.01 -9.66 -6.27
N SER A 171 -8.11 -9.09 -7.06
CA SER A 171 -7.05 -9.74 -7.84
C SER A 171 -5.84 -8.81 -7.98
N ASP A 172 -4.70 -9.35 -8.37
CA ASP A 172 -3.57 -8.50 -8.78
C ASP A 172 -3.95 -7.67 -10.01
N GLU A 173 -3.88 -6.35 -9.87
CA GLU A 173 -4.12 -5.41 -10.95
C GLU A 173 -2.79 -5.02 -11.57
N THR A 174 -2.57 -5.40 -12.84
CA THR A 174 -1.40 -4.94 -13.61
C THR A 174 -1.56 -3.49 -14.10
N SER A 175 -2.81 -3.02 -14.20
CA SER A 175 -3.15 -1.67 -14.63
C SER A 175 -4.39 -1.17 -13.90
N THR A 176 -4.40 0.09 -13.50
CA THR A 176 -5.53 0.73 -12.80
C THR A 176 -6.26 1.69 -13.74
N SER A 177 -7.59 1.58 -13.81
CA SER A 177 -8.42 2.45 -14.65
C SER A 177 -8.60 3.86 -14.04
N LYS A 178 -8.92 4.86 -14.88
CA LYS A 178 -9.27 6.23 -14.42
C LYS A 178 -10.38 6.20 -13.37
N LYS A 179 -11.40 5.34 -13.53
CA LYS A 179 -12.51 5.18 -12.58
C LYS A 179 -12.01 4.73 -11.20
N GLN A 180 -11.11 3.76 -11.15
CA GLN A 180 -10.53 3.26 -9.89
C GLN A 180 -9.62 4.30 -9.23
N LEU A 181 -8.83 5.06 -10.00
CA LEU A 181 -7.99 6.13 -9.44
C LEU A 181 -8.86 7.27 -8.88
N LEU A 182 -9.94 7.65 -9.56
CA LEU A 182 -10.92 8.59 -9.04
C LEU A 182 -11.59 8.07 -7.76
N ALA A 183 -11.96 6.79 -7.72
CA ALA A 183 -12.52 6.19 -6.51
C ALA A 183 -11.54 6.20 -5.33
N ARG A 184 -10.24 5.97 -5.58
CA ARG A 184 -9.19 6.10 -4.54
C ARG A 184 -9.03 7.54 -4.07
N LEU A 185 -9.08 8.52 -4.96
CA LEU A 185 -9.09 9.95 -4.59
C LEU A 185 -10.28 10.28 -3.69
N ASP A 186 -11.47 9.80 -4.05
CA ASP A 186 -12.69 10.01 -3.27
C ASP A 186 -12.53 9.39 -1.86
N VAL A 187 -12.00 8.17 -1.75
CA VAL A 187 -11.72 7.54 -0.45
C VAL A 187 -10.76 8.36 0.38
N CYS A 188 -9.65 8.88 -0.18
CA CYS A 188 -8.71 9.73 0.56
C CYS A 188 -9.36 11.01 1.13
N MET A 189 -10.39 11.55 0.48
CA MET A 189 -11.12 12.72 0.99
C MET A 189 -12.15 12.37 2.07
N GLY A 190 -12.50 11.09 2.23
CA GLY A 190 -13.56 10.60 3.11
C GLY A 190 -13.42 11.05 4.56
N GLY A 191 -12.25 10.84 5.17
CA GLY A 191 -12.02 11.19 6.58
C GLY A 191 -12.14 12.70 6.84
N ARG A 192 -11.53 13.52 5.99
CA ARG A 192 -11.61 14.99 6.08
C ARG A 192 -13.05 15.50 5.94
N VAL A 193 -13.78 15.02 4.94
CA VAL A 193 -15.15 15.48 4.69
C VAL A 193 -16.08 15.04 5.82
N ALA A 194 -15.91 13.83 6.35
CA ALA A 194 -16.69 13.36 7.50
C ALA A 194 -16.45 14.23 8.75
N GLU A 195 -15.20 14.63 9.02
CA GLU A 195 -14.89 15.58 10.10
C GLU A 195 -15.61 16.92 9.89
N GLU A 196 -15.53 17.50 8.68
CA GLU A 196 -16.17 18.78 8.38
C GLU A 196 -17.69 18.72 8.59
N LEU A 197 -18.34 17.66 8.11
CA LEU A 197 -19.81 17.53 8.17
C LEU A 197 -20.35 17.40 9.60
N ILE A 198 -19.58 16.77 10.49
CA ILE A 198 -20.02 16.44 11.85
C ILE A 198 -19.56 17.48 12.87
N PHE A 199 -18.31 17.93 12.76
CA PHE A 199 -17.71 18.86 13.73
C PHE A 199 -17.65 20.30 13.24
N GLY A 200 -17.86 20.54 11.94
CA GLY A 200 -17.77 21.87 11.34
C GLY A 200 -16.37 22.21 10.85
N GLN A 201 -16.29 23.27 10.04
CA GLN A 201 -15.07 23.65 9.31
C GLN A 201 -13.92 24.09 10.23
N ASP A 202 -14.24 24.73 11.36
CA ASP A 202 -13.25 25.20 12.33
C ASP A 202 -12.64 24.06 13.17
N HIS A 203 -13.24 22.87 13.12
CA HIS A 203 -12.83 21.70 13.91
C HIS A 203 -12.11 20.63 13.08
N ILE A 204 -11.80 20.95 11.82
CA ILE A 204 -11.00 20.12 10.94
C ILE A 204 -9.59 19.92 11.54
N THR A 205 -9.14 18.67 11.64
CA THR A 205 -7.87 18.35 12.34
C THR A 205 -6.67 18.21 11.41
N THR A 206 -5.46 18.15 11.96
CA THR A 206 -4.26 17.77 11.20
C THR A 206 -4.19 16.27 10.85
N GLY A 207 -5.13 15.45 11.32
CA GLY A 207 -5.15 14.00 11.13
C GLY A 207 -5.19 13.57 9.66
N ALA A 208 -5.93 14.28 8.81
CA ALA A 208 -6.06 13.95 7.39
C ALA A 208 -4.84 14.32 6.51
N SER A 209 -3.73 14.76 7.11
CA SER A 209 -2.53 15.19 6.36
C SER A 209 -1.98 14.07 5.47
N SER A 210 -1.95 12.83 5.99
CA SER A 210 -1.47 11.66 5.24
C SER A 210 -2.37 11.34 4.04
N ASP A 211 -3.69 11.46 4.22
CA ASP A 211 -4.66 11.20 3.15
C ASP A 211 -4.59 12.26 2.06
N LEU A 212 -4.42 13.52 2.45
CA LEU A 212 -4.23 14.63 1.52
C LEU A 212 -2.92 14.51 0.73
N HIS A 213 -1.84 14.08 1.38
CA HIS A 213 -0.58 13.81 0.71
C HIS A 213 -0.75 12.71 -0.34
N THR A 214 -1.33 11.58 0.06
CA THR A 214 -1.62 10.43 -0.84
C THR A 214 -2.52 10.85 -2.00
N ALA A 215 -3.59 11.62 -1.72
CA ALA A 215 -4.48 12.12 -2.76
C ALA A 215 -3.76 13.05 -3.74
N THR A 216 -2.88 13.92 -3.24
CA THR A 216 -2.11 14.85 -4.07
C THR A 216 -1.14 14.11 -4.98
N GLU A 217 -0.39 13.14 -4.46
CA GLU A 217 0.51 12.31 -5.26
C GLU A 217 -0.26 11.52 -6.33
N LEU A 218 -1.42 10.96 -5.96
CA LEU A 218 -2.27 10.21 -6.88
C LEU A 218 -2.82 11.11 -8.00
N ALA A 219 -3.29 12.31 -7.67
CA ALA A 219 -3.75 13.28 -8.66
C ALA A 219 -2.61 13.73 -9.58
N GLN A 220 -1.41 13.95 -9.05
CA GLN A 220 -0.23 14.29 -9.83
C GLN A 220 0.16 13.15 -10.78
N TYR A 221 0.12 11.91 -10.32
CA TYR A 221 0.36 10.71 -11.14
C TYR A 221 -0.65 10.58 -12.28
N MET A 222 -1.94 10.77 -11.99
CA MET A 222 -3.01 10.75 -13.00
C MET A 222 -2.77 11.78 -14.12
N VAL A 223 -2.32 12.98 -13.75
CA VAL A 223 -2.10 14.09 -14.68
C VAL A 223 -0.77 13.93 -15.45
N SER A 224 0.31 13.61 -14.74
CA SER A 224 1.68 13.71 -15.28
C SER A 224 2.15 12.43 -15.98
N ASN A 225 1.83 11.27 -15.41
CA ASN A 225 2.33 9.99 -15.88
C ASN A 225 1.30 9.26 -16.74
N CYS A 226 0.02 9.35 -16.37
CA CYS A 226 -1.05 8.63 -17.06
C CYS A 226 -1.76 9.43 -18.14
N GLY A 227 -1.54 10.74 -18.23
CA GLY A 227 -2.21 11.60 -19.23
C GLY A 227 -3.74 11.58 -19.11
N MET A 228 -4.29 11.45 -17.90
CA MET A 228 -5.73 11.31 -17.66
C MET A 228 -6.48 12.65 -17.55
N SER A 229 -5.82 13.77 -17.85
CA SER A 229 -6.43 15.09 -17.94
C SER A 229 -6.80 15.41 -19.38
N ASP A 230 -8.03 15.85 -19.60
CA ASP A 230 -8.48 16.30 -20.93
C ASP A 230 -7.82 17.63 -21.33
N THR A 231 -7.44 18.46 -20.35
CA THR A 231 -6.79 19.75 -20.55
C THR A 231 -5.33 19.62 -21.01
N ILE A 232 -4.61 18.64 -20.46
CA ILE A 232 -3.20 18.38 -20.82
C ILE A 232 -3.12 17.41 -22.00
N GLY A 233 -4.04 16.44 -22.05
CA GLY A 233 -4.07 15.38 -23.04
C GLY A 233 -3.21 14.17 -22.67
N PRO A 234 -3.17 13.15 -23.54
CA PRO A 234 -2.51 11.87 -23.30
C PRO A 234 -0.99 11.97 -23.52
N VAL A 235 -0.31 12.78 -22.73
CA VAL A 235 1.14 12.99 -22.81
C VAL A 235 1.82 12.56 -21.51
N HIS A 236 2.99 11.92 -21.63
CA HIS A 236 3.86 11.65 -20.50
C HIS A 236 4.75 12.88 -20.23
N ILE A 237 4.63 13.46 -19.04
CA ILE A 237 5.37 14.66 -18.66
C ILE A 237 6.76 14.25 -18.15
N LYS A 238 7.80 14.92 -18.65
CA LYS A 238 9.20 14.70 -18.22
C LYS A 238 9.39 15.19 -16.79
N GLU A 239 10.37 14.63 -16.07
CA GLU A 239 10.70 15.00 -14.67
C GLU A 239 10.92 16.50 -14.43
N ARG A 240 11.33 17.25 -15.46
CA ARG A 240 11.51 18.70 -15.40
C ARG A 240 10.67 19.37 -16.50
N PRO A 241 9.38 19.62 -16.27
CA PRO A 241 8.55 20.36 -17.21
C PRO A 241 8.94 21.84 -17.25
N SER A 242 8.49 22.55 -18.29
CA SER A 242 8.57 24.02 -18.31
C SER A 242 7.72 24.62 -17.19
N SER A 243 8.04 25.84 -16.75
CA SER A 243 7.26 26.55 -15.73
C SER A 243 5.77 26.67 -16.09
N GLU A 244 5.48 26.97 -17.37
CA GLU A 244 4.12 27.04 -17.89
C GLU A 244 3.39 25.69 -17.79
N MET A 245 4.06 24.60 -18.15
CA MET A 245 3.48 23.26 -18.04
C MET A 245 3.27 22.88 -16.58
N GLN A 246 4.21 23.20 -15.70
CA GLN A 246 4.07 22.96 -14.26
C GLN A 246 2.83 23.67 -13.70
N SER A 247 2.62 24.95 -14.03
CA SER A 247 1.42 25.67 -13.59
C SER A 247 0.12 25.05 -14.08
N ARG A 248 0.11 24.47 -15.30
CA ARG A 248 -1.06 23.76 -15.83
C ARG A 248 -1.31 22.44 -15.10
N ILE A 249 -0.25 21.70 -14.76
CA ILE A 249 -0.35 20.47 -13.97
C ILE A 249 -0.93 20.79 -12.59
N ASP A 250 -0.37 21.78 -11.90
CA ASP A 250 -0.79 22.17 -10.56
C ASP A 250 -2.26 22.60 -10.55
N ALA A 251 -2.70 23.37 -11.54
CA ALA A 251 -4.10 23.78 -11.68
C ALA A 251 -5.04 22.58 -11.86
N GLU A 252 -4.64 21.59 -12.66
CA GLU A 252 -5.45 20.39 -12.89
C GLU A 252 -5.49 19.47 -11.67
N VAL A 253 -4.37 19.34 -10.95
CA VAL A 253 -4.31 18.59 -9.68
C VAL A 253 -5.26 19.21 -8.66
N VAL A 254 -5.22 20.53 -8.48
CA VAL A 254 -6.15 21.24 -7.57
C VAL A 254 -7.60 21.03 -7.99
N LYS A 255 -7.89 21.06 -9.29
CA LYS A 255 -9.23 20.81 -9.82
C LYS A 255 -9.71 19.39 -9.48
N LEU A 256 -8.91 18.36 -9.74
CA LEU A 256 -9.26 16.97 -9.43
C LEU A 256 -9.53 16.75 -7.95
N LEU A 257 -8.69 17.32 -7.07
CA LEU A 257 -8.85 17.20 -5.63
C LEU A 257 -10.12 17.91 -5.13
N ARG A 258 -10.44 19.08 -5.66
CA ARG A 258 -11.71 19.79 -5.34
C ARG A 258 -12.93 19.02 -5.81
N GLU A 259 -12.91 18.50 -7.03
CA GLU A 259 -14.01 17.69 -7.54
C GLU A 259 -14.22 16.42 -6.72
N ALA A 260 -13.14 15.75 -6.29
CA ALA A 260 -13.22 14.62 -5.37
C ALA A 260 -13.85 15.01 -4.03
N TYR A 261 -13.40 16.13 -3.45
CA TYR A 261 -13.96 16.67 -2.22
C TYR A 261 -15.47 16.91 -2.31
N ASP A 262 -15.92 17.56 -3.38
CA ASP A 262 -17.33 17.89 -3.60
C ASP A 262 -18.18 16.64 -3.85
N ARG A 263 -17.68 15.66 -4.62
CA ARG A 263 -18.34 14.36 -4.81
C ARG A 263 -18.55 13.65 -3.48
N VAL A 264 -17.51 13.57 -2.66
CA VAL A 264 -17.55 12.92 -1.35
C VAL A 264 -18.50 13.64 -0.40
N LYS A 265 -18.50 14.98 -0.41
CA LYS A 265 -19.44 15.78 0.38
C LYS A 265 -20.89 15.57 -0.02
N ALA A 266 -21.17 15.42 -1.32
CA ALA A 266 -22.50 15.08 -1.81
C ALA A 266 -22.89 13.64 -1.42
N LEU A 267 -21.95 12.70 -1.48
CA LEU A 267 -22.17 11.30 -1.11
C LEU A 267 -22.50 11.16 0.38
N LEU A 268 -21.72 11.77 1.28
CA LEU A 268 -21.88 11.63 2.73
C LEU A 268 -23.08 12.40 3.30
N LYS A 269 -23.70 13.31 2.53
CA LYS A 269 -24.93 14.02 2.92
C LYS A 269 -26.21 13.25 2.59
N LYS A 270 -26.12 12.21 1.75
CA LYS A 270 -27.27 11.41 1.30
C LYS A 270 -27.63 10.37 2.34
#